data_AF-A0A7C5YHI2-F1
#
_entry.id   AF-A0A7C5YHI2-F1
#
_cell.length_a   1.000
_cell.length_b   1.000
_cell.length_c   1.000
_cell.angle_alpha   90.00
_cell.angle_beta   90.00
_cell.angle_gamma   90.00
#
_symmetry.space_group_name_H-M   'P 1'
#
loop_
_entity.id
_entity.type
_entity.pdbx_description
1 polymer ?
#
loop_
_entity_poly.entity_id
_entity_poly.type
_entity_poly.pdbx_seq_one_letter_code
_entity_poly.pdbx_strand_id
1 'polypeptide(L)'
;MSARGERWMESDKNTQWRAFVYEIGTEEMPARFLMPAVEQLKTFLEEALNEAMIEHAGIECYATPRRLVAFSPAMAHVQPEKQIKVRGPSVNIAFDESGKPTKAAIGFARSQGVSVDELIVEETEKGKFVFAVKRAGGRRTLDVLSEVLPDVTARLSFPKMMRWGDGSFRFGRPIRWLLALYGDDVIEFELAGLKSGRVSRGHRTLCKELITLRRAEDYFDAMAKANVVVKHDERRDMIRGQVESLAYSIGAKPLIREELLSEVTFMTEHPTSVICSFDERYLSLPKEVLETVMIHHQRYFPVVDKDGKTLLPHFIAVRDGGMDWIDTVKEGYE
;
A
#
# COMPACT_ATOMS: atom_id res chain seq x y z
N MET A 1 -22.56 15.92 -31.09
CA MET A 1 -21.09 16.05 -30.98
C MET A 1 -20.77 16.06 -29.50
N SER A 2 -20.14 15.08 -28.87
CA SER A 2 -19.08 14.16 -29.29
C SER A 2 -19.33 12.78 -28.68
N ALA A 3 -19.43 11.77 -29.55
CA ALA A 3 -19.45 10.36 -29.18
C ALA A 3 -18.01 9.84 -29.28
N ARG A 4 -17.34 9.63 -28.13
CA ARG A 4 -16.07 8.89 -28.01
C ARG A 4 -15.97 8.18 -26.64
N GLY A 5 -17.05 7.53 -26.25
CA GLY A 5 -17.02 6.43 -25.28
C GLY A 5 -17.55 5.20 -26.00
N GLU A 6 -17.09 4.02 -25.62
CA GLU A 6 -17.59 2.72 -26.10
C GLU A 6 -17.02 2.23 -27.45
N ARG A 7 -15.76 1.80 -27.42
CA ARG A 7 -15.30 0.68 -28.26
C ARG A 7 -14.17 -0.09 -27.56
N TRP A 8 -14.49 -0.69 -26.42
CA TRP A 8 -13.63 -1.65 -25.71
C TRP A 8 -14.45 -2.82 -25.17
N MET A 9 -15.24 -3.46 -26.02
CA MET A 9 -15.87 -4.74 -25.71
C MET A 9 -16.01 -5.49 -27.03
N GLU A 10 -15.05 -6.37 -27.34
CA GLU A 10 -15.26 -7.63 -28.07
C GLU A 10 -13.91 -8.23 -28.51
N SER A 11 -13.34 -9.03 -27.61
CA SER A 11 -12.67 -10.32 -27.92
C SER A 11 -12.06 -10.90 -26.63
N ASP A 12 -12.71 -11.92 -26.08
CA ASP A 12 -12.14 -13.02 -25.26
C ASP A 12 -11.28 -12.75 -24.00
N LYS A 13 -11.33 -11.58 -23.35
CA LYS A 13 -10.46 -11.27 -22.19
C LYS A 13 -11.00 -11.54 -20.78
N ASN A 14 -12.17 -12.15 -20.61
CA ASN A 14 -12.84 -12.18 -19.30
C ASN A 14 -12.46 -13.33 -18.34
N THR A 15 -11.26 -13.92 -18.48
CA THR A 15 -10.66 -14.82 -17.45
C THR A 15 -9.22 -14.42 -17.09
N GLN A 16 -8.76 -13.25 -17.54
CA GLN A 16 -7.34 -12.92 -17.61
C GLN A 16 -6.88 -11.85 -16.61
N TRP A 17 -7.80 -11.24 -15.85
CA TRP A 17 -7.47 -10.26 -14.83
C TRP A 17 -7.90 -10.79 -13.46
N ARG A 18 -7.06 -10.63 -12.45
CA ARG A 18 -7.30 -11.14 -11.10
C ARG A 18 -6.96 -10.08 -10.06
N ALA A 19 -7.59 -10.14 -8.90
CA ALA A 19 -7.25 -9.22 -7.82
C ALA A 19 -5.83 -9.50 -7.30
N PHE A 20 -5.23 -8.49 -6.70
CA PHE A 20 -3.92 -8.54 -6.08
C PHE A 20 -4.01 -7.95 -4.68
N VAL A 21 -3.36 -8.60 -3.73
CA VAL A 21 -3.13 -8.03 -2.40
C VAL A 21 -1.71 -8.31 -1.93
N TYR A 22 -1.09 -7.29 -1.37
CA TYR A 22 0.17 -7.40 -0.65
C TYR A 22 0.06 -6.71 0.71
N GLU A 23 0.32 -7.44 1.77
CA GLU A 23 0.33 -6.95 3.15
C GLU A 23 1.71 -7.16 3.77
N ILE A 24 2.28 -6.07 4.30
CA ILE A 24 3.48 -6.06 5.12
C ILE A 24 3.04 -5.93 6.57
N GLY A 25 3.02 -7.04 7.29
CA GLY A 25 2.69 -7.07 8.70
C GLY A 25 3.87 -6.73 9.59
N THR A 26 3.69 -5.81 10.53
CA THR A 26 4.77 -5.29 11.39
C THR A 26 4.40 -5.32 12.87
N GLU A 27 5.39 -5.06 13.73
CA GLU A 27 5.12 -4.47 15.04
C GLU A 27 4.54 -3.06 14.90
N GLU A 28 4.01 -2.52 16.00
CA GLU A 28 3.40 -1.19 16.00
C GLU A 28 4.35 -0.09 15.51
N MET A 29 3.94 0.55 14.42
CA MET A 29 4.58 1.71 13.84
C MET A 29 4.01 2.99 14.47
N PRO A 30 4.86 4.01 14.70
CA PRO A 30 4.37 5.33 15.08
C PRO A 30 3.39 5.87 14.04
N ALA A 31 2.26 6.44 14.48
CA ALA A 31 1.21 6.94 13.58
C ALA A 31 1.74 7.87 12.48
N ARG A 32 2.66 8.80 12.85
CA ARG A 32 3.31 9.73 11.92
C ARG A 32 4.14 9.07 10.80
N PHE A 33 4.43 7.77 10.89
CA PHE A 33 5.16 7.03 9.85
C PHE A 33 4.23 6.47 8.79
N LEU A 34 2.94 6.28 9.09
CA LEU A 34 2.05 5.45 8.29
C LEU A 34 1.60 6.13 7.00
N MET A 35 1.09 7.37 7.05
CA MET A 35 0.65 8.04 5.82
C MET A 35 1.79 8.25 4.80
N PRO A 36 2.99 8.72 5.19
CA PRO A 36 4.12 8.79 4.26
C PRO A 36 4.54 7.41 3.73
N ALA A 37 4.35 6.33 4.49
CA ALA A 37 4.65 4.98 4.03
C ALA A 37 3.60 4.44 3.04
N VAL A 38 2.32 4.79 3.22
CA VAL A 38 1.24 4.49 2.27
C VAL A 38 1.52 5.16 0.93
N GLU A 39 1.89 6.45 0.94
CA GLU A 39 2.22 7.21 -0.26
C GLU A 39 3.44 6.61 -0.98
N GLN A 40 4.53 6.32 -0.26
CA GLN A 40 5.72 5.68 -0.83
C GLN A 40 5.39 4.31 -1.42
N LEU A 41 4.64 3.46 -0.71
CA LEU A 41 4.27 2.13 -1.18
C LEU A 41 3.48 2.22 -2.49
N LYS A 42 2.51 3.13 -2.55
CA LYS A 42 1.72 3.37 -3.77
C LYS A 42 2.61 3.82 -4.92
N THR A 43 3.40 4.88 -4.72
CA THR A 43 4.27 5.43 -5.75
C THR A 43 5.27 4.39 -6.27
N PHE A 44 6.00 3.72 -5.39
CA PHE A 44 7.02 2.75 -5.80
C PHE A 44 6.44 1.51 -6.47
N LEU A 45 5.26 1.05 -6.01
CA LEU A 45 4.58 -0.07 -6.64
C LEU A 45 4.04 0.32 -8.03
N GLU A 46 3.40 1.48 -8.17
CA GLU A 46 2.92 1.97 -9.46
C GLU A 46 4.07 2.18 -10.45
N GLU A 47 5.19 2.78 -10.01
CA GLU A 47 6.41 2.90 -10.82
C GLU A 47 6.90 1.53 -11.31
N ALA A 48 7.06 0.57 -10.39
CA ALA A 48 7.57 -0.76 -10.72
C ALA A 48 6.63 -1.56 -11.64
N LEU A 49 5.31 -1.46 -11.43
CA LEU A 49 4.32 -2.10 -12.31
C LEU A 49 4.32 -1.47 -13.71
N ASN A 50 4.45 -0.15 -13.80
CA ASN A 50 4.53 0.56 -15.08
C ASN A 50 5.80 0.21 -15.85
N GLU A 51 6.96 0.18 -15.18
CA GLU A 51 8.24 -0.26 -15.76
C GLU A 51 8.15 -1.71 -16.26
N ALA A 52 7.49 -2.56 -15.48
CA ALA A 52 7.21 -3.94 -15.85
C ALA A 52 6.05 -4.09 -16.85
N MET A 53 5.42 -3.01 -17.31
CA MET A 53 4.27 -3.04 -18.23
C MET A 53 3.11 -3.93 -17.77
N ILE A 54 2.88 -4.06 -16.46
CA ILE A 54 1.75 -4.81 -15.91
C ILE A 54 0.51 -3.93 -15.96
N GLU A 55 -0.48 -4.33 -16.73
CA GLU A 55 -1.77 -3.62 -16.78
C GLU A 55 -2.58 -3.89 -15.50
N HIS A 56 -3.12 -2.85 -14.86
CA HIS A 56 -3.91 -2.96 -13.65
C HIS A 56 -5.00 -1.87 -13.54
N ALA A 57 -6.05 -2.14 -12.78
CA ALA A 57 -7.18 -1.24 -12.56
C ALA A 57 -6.94 -0.25 -11.41
N GLY A 58 -5.71 0.28 -11.30
CA GLY A 58 -5.27 1.13 -10.20
C GLY A 58 -4.74 0.36 -8.98
N ILE A 59 -3.98 1.05 -8.13
CA ILE A 59 -3.46 0.55 -6.85
C ILE A 59 -4.00 1.41 -5.72
N GLU A 60 -4.61 0.76 -4.74
CA GLU A 60 -5.01 1.36 -3.49
C GLU A 60 -4.05 0.90 -2.40
N CYS A 61 -3.64 1.82 -1.52
CA CYS A 61 -2.77 1.52 -0.40
C CYS A 61 -3.37 2.00 0.90
N TYR A 62 -3.23 1.19 1.95
CA TYR A 62 -3.78 1.46 3.27
C TYR A 62 -2.77 1.10 4.35
N ALA A 63 -3.00 1.60 5.55
CA ALA A 63 -2.17 1.28 6.70
C ALA A 63 -3.00 1.19 7.98
N THR A 64 -2.54 0.34 8.87
CA THR A 64 -2.92 0.31 10.28
C THR A 64 -1.65 0.41 11.14
N PRO A 65 -1.74 0.55 12.48
CA PRO A 65 -0.57 0.51 13.36
C PRO A 65 0.39 -0.65 13.08
N ARG A 66 -0.12 -1.79 12.59
CA ARG A 66 0.63 -3.05 12.44
C ARG A 66 0.70 -3.57 11.01
N ARG A 67 0.27 -2.82 10.00
CA ARG A 67 0.37 -3.28 8.61
C ARG A 67 0.37 -2.15 7.59
N LEU A 68 1.06 -2.38 6.48
CA LEU A 68 0.87 -1.66 5.22
C LEU A 68 0.24 -2.62 4.22
N VAL A 69 -0.69 -2.14 3.41
CA VAL A 69 -1.43 -2.95 2.43
C VAL A 69 -1.43 -2.25 1.09
N ALA A 70 -1.16 -2.99 0.02
CA ALA A 70 -1.46 -2.61 -1.35
C ALA A 70 -2.50 -3.57 -1.92
N PHE A 71 -3.48 -3.04 -2.64
CA PHE A 71 -4.55 -3.81 -3.25
C PHE A 71 -4.82 -3.30 -4.68
N SER A 72 -5.13 -4.22 -5.58
CA SER A 72 -5.72 -3.90 -6.87
C SER A 72 -6.89 -4.85 -7.14
N PRO A 73 -8.07 -4.35 -7.54
CA PRO A 73 -9.20 -5.21 -7.83
C PRO A 73 -8.98 -6.07 -9.08
N ALA A 74 -8.09 -5.64 -9.99
CA ALA A 74 -7.82 -6.36 -11.22
C ALA A 74 -6.43 -6.01 -11.78
N MET A 75 -5.58 -7.03 -11.96
CA MET A 75 -4.33 -6.96 -12.72
C MET A 75 -4.30 -8.04 -13.79
N ALA A 76 -3.79 -7.70 -14.98
CA ALA A 76 -3.63 -8.64 -16.09
C ALA A 76 -2.74 -9.83 -15.69
N HIS A 77 -2.98 -11.01 -16.28
CA HIS A 77 -2.25 -12.24 -15.97
C HIS A 77 -0.86 -12.30 -16.59
N VAL A 78 -0.66 -11.61 -17.71
CA VAL A 78 0.58 -11.64 -18.50
C VAL A 78 0.88 -10.23 -18.99
N GLN A 79 2.15 -9.85 -18.99
CA GLN A 79 2.63 -8.64 -19.65
C GLN A 79 2.26 -8.65 -21.13
N PRO A 80 1.86 -7.51 -21.72
CA PRO A 80 1.69 -7.42 -23.16
C PRO A 80 3.01 -7.71 -23.85
N GLU A 81 2.99 -8.57 -24.86
CA GLU A 81 4.16 -8.79 -25.72
C GLU A 81 4.35 -7.58 -26.63
N LYS A 82 5.60 -7.09 -26.70
CA LYS A 82 6.00 -6.04 -27.63
C LYS A 82 7.21 -6.50 -28.42
N GLN A 83 7.16 -6.28 -29.74
CA GLN A 83 8.34 -6.37 -30.58
C GLN A 83 9.09 -5.04 -30.52
N ILE A 84 10.31 -5.08 -30.00
CA ILE A 84 11.21 -3.93 -29.97
C ILE A 84 12.18 -4.08 -31.13
N LYS A 85 12.15 -3.12 -32.07
CA LYS A 85 13.15 -3.01 -33.13
C LYS A 85 14.25 -2.06 -32.68
N VAL A 86 15.48 -2.56 -32.57
CA VAL A 86 16.65 -1.76 -32.23
C VAL A 86 17.49 -1.57 -33.50
N ARG A 87 17.74 -0.32 -33.88
CA ARG A 87 18.59 0.00 -35.03
C ARG A 87 20.06 -0.24 -34.71
N GLY A 88 20.73 -0.98 -35.57
CA GLY A 88 22.17 -1.24 -35.54
C GLY A 88 22.96 -0.42 -36.56
N PRO A 89 24.17 -0.88 -36.93
CA PRO A 89 25.00 -0.21 -37.93
C PRO A 89 24.37 -0.23 -39.33
N SER A 90 24.87 0.61 -40.24
CA SER A 90 24.47 0.55 -41.65
C SER A 90 24.90 -0.78 -42.27
N VAL A 91 24.20 -1.22 -43.32
CA VAL A 91 24.49 -2.51 -44.00
C VAL A 91 25.96 -2.61 -44.43
N ASN A 92 26.54 -1.53 -44.94
CA ASN A 92 27.94 -1.49 -45.40
C ASN A 92 28.96 -1.63 -44.27
N ILE A 93 28.56 -1.39 -43.03
CA ILE A 93 29.39 -1.61 -41.83
C ILE A 93 29.10 -3.00 -41.25
N ALA A 94 27.84 -3.46 -41.34
CA ALA A 94 27.39 -4.73 -40.80
C ALA A 94 27.88 -5.94 -41.59
N PHE A 95 28.00 -5.82 -42.91
CA PHE A 95 28.43 -6.91 -43.80
C PHE A 95 29.59 -6.46 -44.69
N ASP A 96 30.53 -7.36 -44.94
CA ASP A 96 31.64 -7.13 -45.87
C ASP A 96 31.19 -7.31 -47.34
N GLU A 97 32.11 -7.06 -48.28
CA GLU A 97 31.85 -7.18 -49.72
C GLU A 97 31.47 -8.61 -50.16
N SER A 98 31.76 -9.62 -49.34
CA SER A 98 31.36 -11.03 -49.57
C SER A 98 30.03 -11.37 -48.91
N GLY A 99 29.35 -10.39 -48.31
CA GLY A 99 28.10 -10.57 -47.57
C GLY A 99 28.26 -11.23 -46.21
N LYS A 100 29.49 -11.38 -45.70
CA LYS A 100 29.73 -12.00 -44.38
C LYS A 100 29.60 -10.97 -43.26
N PRO A 101 29.07 -11.34 -42.09
CA PRO A 101 28.94 -10.41 -40.98
C PRO A 101 30.29 -9.94 -40.46
N THR A 102 30.44 -8.62 -40.30
CA THR A 102 31.64 -8.03 -39.71
C THR A 102 31.59 -8.13 -38.18
N LYS A 103 32.70 -7.76 -37.53
CA LYS A 103 32.74 -7.62 -36.05
C LYS A 103 31.67 -6.64 -35.52
N ALA A 104 31.26 -5.66 -36.31
CA ALA A 104 30.24 -4.70 -35.91
C ALA A 104 28.85 -5.36 -35.83
N ALA A 105 28.47 -6.18 -36.83
CA ALA A 105 27.22 -6.93 -36.79
C ALA A 105 27.21 -7.99 -35.68
N ILE A 106 28.31 -8.72 -35.50
CA ILE A 106 28.44 -9.75 -34.45
C ILE A 106 28.35 -9.11 -33.06
N GLY A 107 29.08 -8.02 -32.84
CA GLY A 107 29.04 -7.27 -31.58
C GLY A 107 27.65 -6.69 -31.30
N PHE A 108 27.00 -6.14 -32.33
CA PHE A 108 25.64 -5.62 -32.21
C PHE A 108 24.65 -6.74 -31.86
N ALA A 109 24.58 -7.83 -32.64
CA ALA A 109 23.69 -8.96 -32.37
C ALA A 109 23.88 -9.52 -30.95
N ARG A 110 25.13 -9.72 -30.53
CA ARG A 110 25.46 -10.17 -29.16
C ARG A 110 25.00 -9.19 -28.09
N SER A 111 25.22 -7.88 -28.27
CA SER A 111 24.72 -6.86 -27.33
C SER A 111 23.19 -6.85 -27.24
N GLN A 112 22.54 -7.29 -28.32
CA GLN A 112 21.10 -7.37 -28.43
C GLN A 112 20.54 -8.75 -27.99
N GLY A 113 21.38 -9.75 -27.72
CA GLY A 113 20.94 -11.07 -27.29
C GLY A 113 20.25 -11.87 -28.39
N VAL A 114 20.51 -11.54 -29.66
CA VAL A 114 20.02 -12.26 -30.84
C VAL A 114 21.19 -12.83 -31.62
N SER A 115 20.94 -13.82 -32.47
CA SER A 115 21.93 -14.29 -33.43
C SER A 115 22.08 -13.30 -34.59
N VAL A 116 23.22 -13.36 -35.28
CA VAL A 116 23.47 -12.47 -36.42
C VAL A 116 22.52 -12.76 -37.58
N ASP A 117 22.11 -14.01 -37.74
CA ASP A 117 21.18 -14.46 -38.78
C ASP A 117 19.74 -13.98 -38.54
N GLU A 118 19.41 -13.53 -37.32
CA GLU A 118 18.12 -12.93 -36.97
C GLU A 118 18.07 -11.41 -37.20
N LEU A 119 19.17 -10.79 -37.64
CA LEU A 119 19.18 -9.38 -37.99
C LEU A 119 18.40 -9.15 -39.28
N ILE A 120 17.49 -8.18 -39.27
CA ILE A 120 16.75 -7.77 -40.47
C ILE A 120 17.38 -6.50 -41.06
N VAL A 121 17.36 -6.38 -42.38
CA VAL A 121 17.77 -5.16 -43.08
C VAL A 121 16.54 -4.36 -43.43
N GLU A 122 16.50 -3.09 -43.04
CA GLU A 122 15.44 -2.16 -43.44
C GLU A 122 16.03 -0.89 -44.07
N GLU A 123 15.33 -0.38 -45.06
CA GLU A 123 15.64 0.89 -45.71
C GLU A 123 14.93 2.04 -44.98
N THR A 124 15.70 3.04 -44.59
CA THR A 124 15.20 4.25 -43.92
C THR A 124 15.57 5.47 -44.75
N GLU A 125 15.00 6.63 -44.42
CA GLU A 125 15.40 7.92 -45.03
C GLU A 125 16.90 8.22 -44.90
N LYS A 126 17.60 7.56 -43.97
CA LYS A 126 19.04 7.71 -43.72
C LYS A 126 19.89 6.58 -44.34
N GLY A 127 19.30 5.73 -45.17
CA GLY A 127 19.94 4.58 -45.81
C GLY A 127 19.54 3.23 -45.22
N LYS A 128 20.21 2.15 -45.64
CA LYS A 128 19.95 0.77 -45.20
C LYS A 128 20.69 0.46 -43.90
N PHE A 129 19.96 0.00 -42.89
CA PHE A 129 20.51 -0.40 -41.59
C PHE A 129 20.09 -1.82 -41.23
N VAL A 130 20.91 -2.48 -40.42
CA VAL A 130 20.50 -3.71 -39.74
C VAL A 130 19.69 -3.37 -38.50
N PHE A 131 18.71 -4.20 -38.17
CA PHE A 131 17.89 -4.09 -36.97
C PHE A 131 17.83 -5.43 -36.26
N ALA A 132 17.89 -5.39 -34.94
CA ALA A 132 17.54 -6.54 -34.10
C ALA A 132 16.07 -6.42 -33.70
N VAL A 133 15.27 -7.46 -33.96
CA VAL A 133 13.89 -7.56 -33.47
C VAL A 133 13.91 -8.40 -32.21
N LYS A 134 13.57 -7.80 -31.07
CA LYS A 134 13.44 -8.50 -29.80
C LYS A 134 11.99 -8.60 -29.40
N ARG A 135 11.65 -9.66 -28.67
CA ARG A 135 10.40 -9.73 -27.91
C ARG A 135 10.69 -9.31 -26.48
N ALA A 136 9.89 -8.39 -25.96
CA ALA A 136 9.86 -8.00 -24.56
C ALA A 136 8.44 -8.17 -24.03
N GLY A 137 8.29 -8.39 -22.73
CA GLY A 137 7.00 -8.72 -22.11
C GLY A 137 6.72 -10.22 -22.13
N GLY A 138 5.44 -10.61 -22.11
CA GLY A 138 5.01 -12.01 -22.10
C GLY A 138 5.27 -12.77 -20.79
N ARG A 139 5.88 -12.15 -19.77
CA ARG A 139 6.03 -12.79 -18.45
C ARG A 139 4.70 -12.82 -17.73
N ARG A 140 4.48 -13.88 -16.94
CA ARG A 140 3.32 -13.93 -16.04
C ARG A 140 3.48 -12.87 -14.96
N THR A 141 2.39 -12.18 -14.65
CA THR A 141 2.35 -11.16 -13.59
C THR A 141 2.78 -11.74 -12.25
N LEU A 142 2.44 -13.00 -11.96
CA LEU A 142 2.88 -13.70 -10.75
C LEU A 142 4.42 -13.70 -10.58
N ASP A 143 5.15 -14.03 -11.65
CA ASP A 143 6.62 -14.12 -11.65
C ASP A 143 7.27 -12.72 -11.54
N VAL A 144 6.62 -11.72 -12.14
CA VAL A 144 7.07 -10.32 -12.05
C VAL A 144 6.88 -9.78 -10.64
N LEU A 145 5.72 -10.04 -10.02
CA LEU A 145 5.42 -9.59 -8.67
C LEU A 145 6.37 -10.23 -7.63
N SER A 146 6.81 -11.48 -7.80
CA SER A 146 7.79 -12.09 -6.89
C SER A 146 9.14 -11.37 -6.85
N GLU A 147 9.49 -10.64 -7.92
CA GLU A 147 10.69 -9.81 -7.99
C GLU A 147 10.42 -8.38 -7.50
N VAL A 148 9.28 -7.79 -7.91
CA VAL A 148 8.93 -6.40 -7.63
C VAL A 148 8.64 -6.13 -6.15
N LEU A 149 7.91 -7.02 -5.47
CA LEU A 149 7.48 -6.79 -4.09
C LEU A 149 8.62 -6.65 -3.08
N PRO A 150 9.65 -7.53 -3.05
CA PRO A 150 10.78 -7.35 -2.15
C PRO A 150 11.54 -6.05 -2.44
N ASP A 151 11.73 -5.68 -3.70
CA ASP A 151 12.43 -4.45 -4.10
C ASP A 151 11.66 -3.19 -3.69
N VAL A 152 10.35 -3.13 -3.95
CA VAL A 152 9.47 -2.04 -3.51
C VAL A 152 9.50 -1.90 -1.99
N THR A 153 9.47 -3.02 -1.27
CA THR A 153 9.48 -3.01 0.21
C THR A 153 10.81 -2.51 0.76
N ALA A 154 11.93 -2.89 0.13
CA ALA A 154 13.27 -2.44 0.51
C ALA A 154 13.51 -0.94 0.23
N ARG A 155 12.76 -0.34 -0.71
CA ARG A 155 12.81 1.09 -1.01
C ARG A 155 12.09 1.96 0.02
N LEU A 156 11.17 1.41 0.82
CA LEU A 156 10.41 2.18 1.81
C LEU A 156 11.35 2.81 2.85
N SER A 157 11.22 4.12 3.02
CA SER A 157 12.03 4.90 3.96
C SER A 157 11.17 5.46 5.08
N PHE A 158 11.72 5.41 6.30
CA PHE A 158 11.06 5.86 7.51
C PHE A 158 11.99 6.80 8.29
N PRO A 159 11.46 7.75 9.08
CA PRO A 159 12.28 8.67 9.88
C PRO A 159 13.25 7.96 10.83
N LYS A 160 12.89 6.75 11.29
CA LYS A 160 13.78 5.87 12.04
C LYS A 160 13.78 4.49 11.39
N MET A 161 14.95 4.09 10.89
CA MET A 161 15.18 2.79 10.27
C MET A 161 15.85 1.83 11.25
N MET A 162 15.46 0.56 11.21
CA MET A 162 16.10 -0.54 11.92
C MET A 162 16.80 -1.45 10.91
N ARG A 163 17.91 -2.09 11.29
CA ARG A 163 18.66 -3.03 10.43
C ARG A 163 18.33 -4.46 10.84
N TRP A 164 18.18 -5.36 9.87
CA TRP A 164 17.88 -6.77 10.12
C TRP A 164 19.16 -7.61 10.15
N GLY A 165 19.40 -8.26 11.28
CA GLY A 165 20.57 -9.11 11.48
C GLY A 165 21.87 -8.38 11.13
N ASP A 166 22.74 -9.09 10.43
CA ASP A 166 23.98 -8.59 9.83
C ASP A 166 23.79 -8.07 8.38
N GLY A 167 22.61 -8.24 7.79
CA GLY A 167 22.29 -7.83 6.41
C GLY A 167 22.15 -6.32 6.21
N SER A 168 21.98 -5.87 4.96
CA SER A 168 21.81 -4.44 4.61
C SER A 168 20.36 -3.97 4.65
N PHE A 169 19.39 -4.89 4.72
CA PHE A 169 17.95 -4.57 4.72
C PHE A 169 17.55 -3.73 5.93
N ARG A 170 16.73 -2.71 5.68
CA ARG A 170 16.23 -1.80 6.71
C ARG A 170 14.74 -1.54 6.53
N PHE A 171 14.05 -1.36 7.65
CA PHE A 171 12.62 -1.05 7.69
C PHE A 171 12.25 -0.27 8.97
N GLY A 172 11.08 0.36 9.01
CA GLY A 172 10.66 1.22 10.13
C GLY A 172 10.44 0.47 11.45
N ARG A 173 9.96 -0.78 11.37
CA ARG A 173 9.68 -1.69 12.50
C ARG A 173 9.83 -3.16 12.10
N PRO A 174 10.10 -4.08 13.05
CA PRO A 174 10.15 -5.51 12.78
C PRO A 174 8.96 -6.00 11.95
N ILE A 175 9.23 -6.62 10.81
CA ILE A 175 8.26 -7.29 9.95
C ILE A 175 8.01 -8.65 10.60
N ARG A 176 6.74 -9.03 10.67
CA ARG A 176 6.25 -10.21 11.38
C ARG A 176 5.57 -11.21 10.47
N TRP A 177 4.97 -10.77 9.37
CA TRP A 177 4.43 -11.63 8.33
C TRP A 177 4.37 -10.88 7.00
N LEU A 178 4.32 -11.64 5.91
CA LEU A 178 4.14 -11.15 4.55
C LEU A 178 3.01 -11.96 3.94
N LEU A 179 1.93 -11.28 3.55
CA LEU A 179 0.87 -11.90 2.76
C LEU A 179 0.91 -11.33 1.36
N ALA A 180 0.96 -12.18 0.35
CA ALA A 180 0.99 -11.74 -1.04
C ALA A 180 0.22 -12.73 -1.92
N LEU A 181 -0.91 -12.28 -2.48
CA LEU A 181 -1.79 -13.09 -3.30
C LEU A 181 -2.09 -12.40 -4.64
N TYR A 182 -2.18 -13.20 -5.69
CA TYR A 182 -2.68 -12.81 -7.00
C TYR A 182 -3.80 -13.77 -7.42
N GLY A 183 -5.05 -13.34 -7.24
CA GLY A 183 -6.20 -14.24 -7.18
C GLY A 183 -6.04 -15.20 -6.01
N ASP A 184 -6.02 -16.50 -6.29
CA ASP A 184 -5.80 -17.58 -5.32
C ASP A 184 -4.35 -18.08 -5.23
N ASP A 185 -3.48 -17.59 -6.12
CA ASP A 185 -2.07 -17.95 -6.18
C ASP A 185 -1.25 -17.14 -5.17
N VAL A 186 -0.32 -17.80 -4.47
CA VAL A 186 0.66 -17.13 -3.61
C VAL A 186 1.77 -16.55 -4.48
N ILE A 187 2.10 -15.29 -4.27
CA ILE A 187 3.28 -14.66 -4.88
C ILE A 187 4.47 -15.00 -3.99
N GLU A 188 5.24 -16.01 -4.37
CA GLU A 188 6.34 -16.55 -3.56
C GLU A 188 7.59 -15.68 -3.64
N PHE A 189 8.04 -15.17 -2.50
CA PHE A 189 9.34 -14.52 -2.35
C PHE A 189 9.80 -14.60 -0.88
N GLU A 190 11.06 -14.26 -0.64
CA GLU A 190 11.62 -14.13 0.70
C GLU A 190 12.14 -12.71 0.91
N LEU A 191 11.81 -12.13 2.06
CA LEU A 191 12.28 -10.81 2.47
C LEU A 191 12.56 -10.81 3.96
N ALA A 192 13.74 -10.32 4.36
CA ALA A 192 14.12 -10.22 5.76
C ALA A 192 14.03 -11.54 6.55
N GLY A 193 14.28 -12.67 5.88
CA GLY A 193 14.17 -14.03 6.43
C GLY A 193 12.73 -14.54 6.58
N LEU A 194 11.74 -13.83 6.04
CA LEU A 194 10.34 -14.21 6.04
C LEU A 194 9.91 -14.59 4.63
N LYS A 195 9.19 -15.71 4.51
CA LYS A 195 8.55 -16.11 3.27
C LYS A 195 7.16 -15.48 3.17
N SER A 196 6.81 -14.99 1.99
CA SER A 196 5.44 -14.58 1.69
C SER A 196 4.49 -15.79 1.71
N GLY A 197 3.21 -15.52 1.96
CA GLY A 197 2.19 -16.56 2.01
C GLY A 197 0.78 -16.01 1.96
N ARG A 198 -0.16 -16.80 2.49
CA ARG A 198 -1.60 -16.48 2.53
C ARG A 198 -2.13 -16.18 3.93
N VAL A 199 -1.24 -16.02 4.91
CA VAL A 199 -1.59 -15.89 6.33
C VAL A 199 -1.42 -14.46 6.79
N SER A 200 -2.49 -13.89 7.34
CA SER A 200 -2.55 -12.60 8.01
C SER A 200 -2.92 -12.76 9.48
N ARG A 201 -3.05 -11.64 10.19
CA ARG A 201 -3.40 -11.59 11.62
C ARG A 201 -4.53 -10.58 11.86
N GLY A 202 -5.51 -10.99 12.66
CA GLY A 202 -6.57 -10.12 13.15
C GLY A 202 -6.10 -9.10 14.20
N HIS A 203 -7.05 -8.40 14.79
CA HIS A 203 -6.81 -7.46 15.88
C HIS A 203 -6.15 -8.14 17.08
N ARG A 204 -5.09 -7.54 17.65
CA ARG A 204 -4.19 -8.19 18.61
C ARG A 204 -4.91 -8.82 19.81
N THR A 205 -5.95 -8.16 20.32
CA THR A 205 -6.70 -8.59 21.51
C THR A 205 -8.05 -9.24 21.18
N LEU A 206 -8.73 -8.80 20.11
CA LEU A 206 -10.08 -9.24 19.74
C LEU A 206 -10.08 -10.47 18.83
N CYS A 207 -8.96 -10.76 18.17
CA CYS A 207 -8.82 -11.92 17.30
C CYS A 207 -7.40 -12.48 17.41
N LYS A 208 -7.24 -13.54 18.21
CA LYS A 208 -5.94 -14.19 18.43
C LYS A 208 -5.58 -15.19 17.35
N GLU A 209 -6.54 -15.57 16.52
CA GLU A 209 -6.36 -16.58 15.49
C GLU A 209 -5.64 -16.03 14.24
N LEU A 210 -4.92 -16.92 13.56
CA LEU A 210 -4.33 -16.60 12.26
C LEU A 210 -5.40 -16.63 11.18
N ILE A 211 -5.36 -15.66 10.27
CA ILE A 211 -6.33 -15.55 9.19
C ILE A 211 -5.70 -16.11 7.92
N THR A 212 -6.21 -17.24 7.44
CA THR A 212 -5.75 -17.85 6.18
C THR A 212 -6.67 -17.43 5.04
N LEU A 213 -6.14 -16.66 4.10
CA LEU A 213 -6.88 -16.20 2.93
C LEU A 213 -6.87 -17.25 1.82
N ARG A 214 -8.02 -17.44 1.17
CA ARG A 214 -8.13 -18.29 -0.01
C ARG A 214 -7.77 -17.50 -1.26
N ARG A 215 -8.36 -16.32 -1.42
CA ARG A 215 -8.14 -15.42 -2.55
C ARG A 215 -7.88 -13.99 -2.11
N ALA A 216 -7.27 -13.19 -2.98
CA ALA A 216 -6.99 -11.77 -2.77
C ALA A 216 -8.28 -10.95 -2.57
N GLU A 217 -9.36 -11.30 -3.26
CA GLU A 217 -10.67 -10.65 -3.17
C GLU A 217 -11.28 -10.73 -1.77
N ASP A 218 -10.96 -11.79 -1.01
CA ASP A 218 -11.51 -12.03 0.32
C ASP A 218 -10.87 -11.12 1.39
N TYR A 219 -9.85 -10.32 1.05
CA TYR A 219 -8.99 -9.63 2.00
C TYR A 219 -9.74 -8.74 2.99
N PHE A 220 -10.49 -7.76 2.50
CA PHE A 220 -11.17 -6.79 3.37
C PHE A 220 -12.24 -7.46 4.23
N ASP A 221 -13.00 -8.40 3.67
CA ASP A 221 -14.03 -9.14 4.41
C ASP A 221 -13.43 -10.02 5.52
N ALA A 222 -12.31 -10.68 5.23
CA ALA A 222 -11.59 -11.49 6.21
C ALA A 222 -11.03 -10.63 7.34
N MET A 223 -10.48 -9.45 7.01
CA MET A 223 -9.95 -8.52 8.02
C MET A 223 -11.06 -7.91 8.87
N ALA A 224 -12.19 -7.53 8.27
CA ALA A 224 -13.34 -7.02 9.00
C ALA A 224 -13.88 -8.06 10.02
N LYS A 225 -14.02 -9.33 9.62
CA LYS A 225 -14.39 -10.44 10.51
C LYS A 225 -13.37 -10.66 11.64
N ALA A 226 -12.10 -10.33 11.38
CA ALA A 226 -11.03 -10.40 12.35
C ALA A 226 -10.86 -9.11 13.18
N ASN A 227 -11.88 -8.24 13.19
CA ASN A 227 -11.93 -6.95 13.87
C ASN A 227 -10.84 -5.97 13.42
N VAL A 228 -10.50 -5.93 12.12
CA VAL A 228 -9.55 -4.97 11.56
C VAL A 228 -10.22 -4.18 10.45
N VAL A 229 -10.40 -2.89 10.67
CA VAL A 229 -10.80 -1.95 9.62
C VAL A 229 -9.52 -1.45 8.96
N VAL A 230 -9.21 -2.01 7.79
CA VAL A 230 -7.93 -1.76 7.09
C VAL A 230 -7.89 -0.38 6.46
N LYS A 231 -9.00 0.04 5.83
CA LYS A 231 -9.08 1.29 5.11
C LYS A 231 -9.09 2.45 6.10
N HIS A 232 -8.00 3.21 6.11
CA HIS A 232 -7.81 4.27 7.10
C HIS A 232 -8.81 5.42 6.92
N ASP A 233 -9.29 5.70 5.71
CA ASP A 233 -10.38 6.66 5.51
C ASP A 233 -11.70 6.19 6.15
N GLU A 234 -12.08 4.91 5.99
CA GLU A 234 -13.26 4.34 6.65
C GLU A 234 -13.13 4.44 8.17
N ARG A 235 -11.94 4.11 8.73
CA ARG A 235 -11.68 4.29 10.16
C ARG A 235 -11.77 5.75 10.60
N ARG A 236 -11.22 6.68 9.82
CA ARG A 236 -11.27 8.11 10.13
C ARG A 236 -12.71 8.58 10.28
N ASP A 237 -13.57 8.15 9.35
CA ASP A 237 -14.99 8.51 9.35
C ASP A 237 -15.74 7.84 10.50
N MET A 238 -15.41 6.58 10.83
CA MET A 238 -15.93 5.89 12.02
C MET A 238 -15.57 6.63 13.30
N ILE A 239 -14.30 7.02 13.49
CA ILE A 239 -13.84 7.74 14.69
C ILE A 239 -14.57 9.07 14.80
N ARG A 240 -14.61 9.86 13.71
CA ARG A 240 -15.31 11.14 13.69
C ARG A 240 -16.78 10.98 14.09
N GLY A 241 -17.49 10.04 13.45
CA GLY A 241 -18.90 9.80 13.73
C GLY A 241 -19.16 9.40 15.18
N GLN A 242 -18.32 8.52 15.75
CA GLN A 242 -18.43 8.12 17.15
C GLN A 242 -18.16 9.29 18.11
N VAL A 243 -17.10 10.07 17.86
CA VAL A 243 -16.73 11.24 18.68
C VAL A 243 -17.83 12.30 18.65
N GLU A 244 -18.36 12.62 17.47
CA GLU A 244 -19.47 13.55 17.32
C GLU A 244 -20.73 13.06 18.03
N SER A 245 -21.13 11.81 17.81
CA SER A 245 -22.31 11.22 18.43
C SER A 245 -22.24 11.25 19.97
N LEU A 246 -21.09 10.91 20.56
CA LEU A 246 -20.89 10.92 22.01
C LEU A 246 -20.99 12.34 22.58
N ALA A 247 -20.35 13.33 21.97
CA ALA A 247 -20.45 14.72 22.42
C ALA A 247 -21.88 15.27 22.30
N TYR A 248 -22.58 14.98 21.20
CA TYR A 248 -23.96 15.42 21.01
C TYR A 248 -24.94 14.77 22.00
N SER A 249 -24.66 13.54 22.46
CA SER A 249 -25.50 12.85 23.44
C SER A 249 -25.60 13.60 24.78
N ILE A 250 -24.63 14.45 25.10
CA ILE A 250 -24.63 15.32 26.29
C ILE A 250 -24.92 16.80 25.96
N GLY A 251 -25.41 17.10 24.76
CA GLY A 251 -25.73 18.46 24.33
C GLY A 251 -24.50 19.35 24.06
N ALA A 252 -23.34 18.74 23.80
CA ALA A 252 -22.05 19.41 23.61
C ALA A 252 -21.48 19.18 22.20
N LYS A 253 -20.29 19.72 21.92
CA LYS A 253 -19.55 19.52 20.67
C LYS A 253 -18.13 19.03 20.94
N PRO A 254 -17.56 18.14 20.12
CA PRO A 254 -16.15 17.79 20.24
C PRO A 254 -15.29 18.85 19.53
N LEU A 255 -14.12 19.14 20.10
CA LEU A 255 -13.07 19.88 19.43
C LEU A 255 -12.21 18.91 18.60
N ILE A 256 -12.59 18.70 17.35
CA ILE A 256 -11.87 17.81 16.43
C ILE A 256 -10.83 18.61 15.66
N ARG A 257 -9.54 18.36 15.95
CA ARG A 257 -8.42 18.81 15.12
C ARG A 257 -8.08 17.70 14.13
N GLU A 258 -7.94 18.04 12.85
CA GLU A 258 -7.71 17.05 11.79
C GLU A 258 -6.39 16.28 11.98
N GLU A 259 -5.37 16.93 12.54
CA GLU A 259 -4.09 16.29 12.87
C GLU A 259 -4.24 15.23 13.95
N LEU A 260 -5.03 15.53 15.00
CA LEU A 260 -5.33 14.57 16.07
C LEU A 260 -6.16 13.41 15.53
N LEU A 261 -7.18 13.69 14.73
CA LEU A 261 -8.01 12.64 14.14
C LEU A 261 -7.18 11.70 13.25
N SER A 262 -6.27 12.26 12.46
CA SER A 262 -5.32 11.50 11.66
C SER A 262 -4.40 10.64 12.55
N GLU A 263 -3.81 11.21 13.61
CA GLU A 263 -2.96 10.47 14.55
C GLU A 263 -3.72 9.29 15.17
N VAL A 264 -4.93 9.52 15.71
CA VAL A 264 -5.78 8.49 16.34
C VAL A 264 -6.21 7.41 15.34
N THR A 265 -6.52 7.79 14.10
CA THR A 265 -6.85 6.85 13.00
C THR A 265 -5.72 5.86 12.74
N PHE A 266 -4.48 6.32 12.88
CA PHE A 266 -3.27 5.54 12.68
C PHE A 266 -2.74 4.88 13.97
N MET A 267 -3.43 5.07 15.10
CA MET A 267 -3.19 4.35 16.36
C MET A 267 -4.13 3.17 16.57
N THR A 268 -5.14 2.97 15.71
CA THR A 268 -6.17 1.95 15.88
C THR A 268 -6.34 1.05 14.64
N GLU A 269 -6.69 -0.21 14.87
CA GLU A 269 -7.22 -1.18 13.91
C GLU A 269 -8.74 -1.32 14.03
N HIS A 270 -9.29 -1.19 15.24
CA HIS A 270 -10.71 -1.24 15.56
C HIS A 270 -11.08 -0.11 16.53
N PRO A 271 -11.43 1.08 16.03
CA PRO A 271 -11.68 2.22 16.90
C PRO A 271 -13.01 2.10 17.65
N THR A 272 -12.93 2.23 18.98
CA THR A 272 -14.08 2.44 19.86
C THR A 272 -13.86 3.68 20.71
N SER A 273 -14.76 4.64 20.60
CA SER A 273 -14.75 5.88 21.37
C SER A 273 -15.56 5.76 22.66
N VAL A 274 -15.11 6.44 23.71
CA VAL A 274 -15.79 6.53 25.00
C VAL A 274 -15.73 7.95 25.54
N ILE A 275 -16.86 8.43 26.06
CA ILE A 275 -16.93 9.73 26.72
C ILE A 275 -16.52 9.59 28.19
N CYS A 276 -15.56 10.43 28.57
CA CYS A 276 -14.94 10.47 29.88
C CYS A 276 -15.10 11.87 30.49
N SER A 277 -14.84 11.97 31.78
CA SER A 277 -14.92 13.21 32.56
C SER A 277 -13.66 13.40 33.40
N PHE A 278 -13.40 14.63 33.81
CA PHE A 278 -12.36 14.95 34.78
C PHE A 278 -12.89 15.93 35.80
N ASP A 279 -12.21 16.06 36.94
CA ASP A 279 -12.64 16.95 38.03
C ASP A 279 -12.75 18.41 37.55
N GLU A 280 -13.92 19.02 37.73
CA GLU A 280 -14.23 20.39 37.31
C GLU A 280 -13.23 21.42 37.84
N ARG A 281 -12.57 21.15 38.98
CA ARG A 281 -11.54 22.04 39.54
C ARG A 281 -10.42 22.33 38.54
N TYR A 282 -10.13 21.41 37.62
CA TYR A 282 -9.10 21.60 36.61
C TYR A 282 -9.46 22.67 35.57
N LEU A 283 -10.73 23.03 35.42
CA LEU A 283 -11.16 24.14 34.55
C LEU A 283 -10.65 25.51 35.05
N SER A 284 -10.13 25.60 36.27
CA SER A 284 -9.41 26.78 36.75
C SER A 284 -8.03 26.98 36.10
N LEU A 285 -7.47 25.93 35.48
CA LEU A 285 -6.22 26.02 34.72
C LEU A 285 -6.45 26.70 33.37
N PRO A 286 -5.42 27.35 32.78
CA PRO A 286 -5.52 27.89 31.44
C PRO A 286 -5.94 26.82 30.43
N LYS A 287 -6.87 27.16 29.55
CA LYS A 287 -7.45 26.25 28.54
C LYS A 287 -6.37 25.59 27.69
N GLU A 288 -5.32 26.34 27.34
CA GLU A 288 -4.19 25.88 26.54
C GLU A 288 -3.42 24.75 27.22
N VAL A 289 -3.34 24.75 28.55
CA VAL A 289 -2.67 23.69 29.32
C VAL A 289 -3.49 22.40 29.25
N LEU A 290 -4.80 22.49 29.46
CA LEU A 290 -5.71 21.35 29.41
C LEU A 290 -5.76 20.75 27.99
N GLU A 291 -5.93 21.59 26.96
CA GLU A 291 -5.91 21.15 25.57
C GLU A 291 -4.60 20.48 25.20
N THR A 292 -3.46 21.01 25.67
CA THR A 292 -2.15 20.41 25.40
C THR A 292 -2.04 19.00 26.00
N VAL A 293 -2.47 18.83 27.25
CA VAL A 293 -2.45 17.51 27.93
C VAL A 293 -3.39 16.53 27.22
N MET A 294 -4.64 16.93 26.96
CA MET A 294 -5.62 16.07 26.29
C MET A 294 -5.16 15.68 24.89
N ILE A 295 -4.77 16.65 24.06
CA ILE A 295 -4.49 16.41 22.64
C ILE A 295 -3.11 15.77 22.44
N HIS A 296 -2.05 16.37 22.96
CA HIS A 296 -0.68 15.96 22.61
C HIS A 296 -0.16 14.80 23.45
N HIS A 297 -0.55 14.73 24.73
CA HIS A 297 -0.08 13.66 25.61
C HIS A 297 -1.02 12.45 25.61
N GLN A 298 -2.33 12.69 25.60
CA GLN A 298 -3.32 11.62 25.77
C GLN A 298 -4.09 11.25 24.49
N ARG A 299 -4.09 12.11 23.47
CA ARG A 299 -4.80 11.91 22.19
C ARG A 299 -6.31 11.83 22.39
N TYR A 300 -6.82 12.61 23.33
CA TYR A 300 -8.24 12.78 23.60
C TYR A 300 -8.81 13.95 22.81
N PHE A 301 -10.08 13.84 22.43
CA PHE A 301 -10.85 14.92 21.83
C PHE A 301 -11.52 15.73 22.95
N PRO A 302 -11.10 16.97 23.22
CA PRO A 302 -11.76 17.81 24.21
C PRO A 302 -13.21 18.07 23.84
N VAL A 303 -14.09 18.22 24.82
CA VAL A 303 -15.50 18.57 24.58
C VAL A 303 -15.75 20.02 25.00
N VAL A 304 -16.45 20.76 24.15
CA VAL A 304 -16.82 22.15 24.35
C VAL A 304 -18.34 22.31 24.36
N ASP A 305 -18.82 23.43 24.89
CA ASP A 305 -20.24 23.77 24.87
C ASP A 305 -20.83 23.78 23.44
N LYS A 306 -22.16 23.84 23.35
CA LYS A 306 -22.90 23.90 22.08
C LYS A 306 -22.46 25.06 21.16
N ASP A 307 -21.94 26.14 21.74
CA ASP A 307 -21.49 27.34 21.05
C ASP A 307 -20.03 27.24 20.59
N GLY A 308 -19.32 26.19 20.99
CA GLY A 308 -17.91 25.93 20.67
C GLY A 308 -16.92 26.80 21.46
N LYS A 309 -17.35 27.45 22.54
CA LYS A 309 -16.56 28.50 23.22
C LYS A 309 -15.88 27.97 24.48
N THR A 310 -16.67 27.37 25.37
CA THR A 310 -16.24 26.98 26.71
C THR A 310 -15.84 25.51 26.73
N LEU A 311 -14.67 25.21 27.30
CA LEU A 311 -14.26 23.83 27.56
C LEU A 311 -15.13 23.24 28.68
N LEU A 312 -15.67 22.05 28.46
CA LEU A 312 -16.43 21.29 29.45
C LEU A 312 -15.51 20.29 30.17
N PRO A 313 -15.87 19.79 31.37
CA PRO A 313 -15.10 18.78 32.10
C PRO A 313 -15.22 17.38 31.49
N HIS A 314 -15.21 17.31 30.15
CA HIS A 314 -15.43 16.11 29.36
C HIS A 314 -14.41 16.02 28.22
N PHE A 315 -14.04 14.79 27.90
CA PHE A 315 -13.26 14.47 26.72
C PHE A 315 -13.70 13.12 26.17
N ILE A 316 -13.36 12.87 24.92
CA ILE A 316 -13.63 11.58 24.28
C ILE A 316 -12.29 10.92 24.00
N ALA A 317 -12.10 9.74 24.56
CA ALA A 317 -10.96 8.89 24.29
C ALA A 317 -11.32 7.84 23.25
N VAL A 318 -10.33 7.37 22.48
CA VAL A 318 -10.51 6.31 21.48
C VAL A 318 -9.55 5.18 21.83
N ARG A 319 -10.09 3.98 21.96
CA ARG A 319 -9.31 2.76 22.17
C ARG A 319 -9.22 1.94 20.89
N ASP A 320 -8.15 1.14 20.80
CA ASP A 320 -8.03 0.07 19.81
C ASP A 320 -8.62 -1.22 20.37
N GLY A 321 -9.92 -1.46 20.14
CA GLY A 321 -10.65 -2.56 20.76
C GLY A 321 -12.17 -2.41 20.65
N GLY A 322 -12.91 -3.44 21.05
CA GLY A 322 -14.39 -3.49 20.95
C GLY A 322 -15.10 -2.69 22.04
N MET A 323 -16.24 -3.17 22.55
CA MET A 323 -16.98 -2.56 23.67
C MET A 323 -16.79 -3.27 25.02
N ASP A 324 -16.04 -4.37 25.07
CA ASP A 324 -15.84 -5.13 26.30
C ASP A 324 -15.14 -4.29 27.39
N TRP A 325 -15.70 -4.34 28.60
CA TRP A 325 -15.18 -3.66 29.81
C TRP A 325 -15.05 -2.14 29.64
N ILE A 326 -15.95 -1.50 28.89
CA ILE A 326 -15.86 -0.08 28.56
C ILE A 326 -15.88 0.82 29.81
N ASP A 327 -16.59 0.43 30.86
CA ASP A 327 -16.63 1.18 32.13
C ASP A 327 -15.25 1.17 32.82
N THR A 328 -14.58 0.02 32.88
CA THR A 328 -13.20 -0.08 33.41
C THR A 328 -12.21 0.69 32.55
N VAL A 329 -12.40 0.70 31.23
CA VAL A 329 -11.57 1.50 30.31
C VAL A 329 -11.76 2.99 30.55
N LYS A 330 -13.01 3.41 30.75
CA LYS A 330 -13.36 4.79 31.10
C LYS A 330 -12.68 5.20 32.41
N GLU A 331 -12.82 4.41 33.47
CA GLU A 331 -12.14 4.65 34.76
C GLU A 331 -10.62 4.76 34.62
N GLY A 332 -10.01 4.03 33.68
CA GLY A 332 -8.57 4.13 33.42
C GLY A 332 -8.14 5.40 32.69
N TYR A 333 -9.08 6.11 32.05
CA TYR A 333 -8.84 7.38 31.37
C TYR A 333 -9.10 8.60 32.26
N GLU A 334 -10.06 8.52 33.18
CA GLU A 334 -10.43 9.58 34.14
C GLU A 334 -9.38 9.78 35.25
#